data_AF-A0A7G8EWS2-F1
#
_entry.id   AF-A0A7G8EWS2-F1
#
_cell.length_a   1.000
_cell.length_b   1.000
_cell.length_c   1.000
_cell.angle_alpha   90.00
_cell.angle_beta   90.00
_cell.angle_gamma   90.00
#
_symmetry.space_group_name_H-M   'P 1'
#
loop_
_entity.id
_entity.type
_entity.pdbx_description
1 polymer ?
#
loop_
_entity_poly.entity_id
_entity_poly.type
_entity_poly.pdbx_seq_one_letter_code
_entity_poly.pdbx_strand_id
1 'polypeptide(L)'
;MKTLILMGSLLISTTAVQAEEKDKGFYYYGSIYGAGSTLCALVNDGKIEKDYASKFLSDVVKMFSDDQELDDVFPYIENAYEGITKETQCEGIYD
;
A
#
# COMPACT_ATOMS: atom_id res chain seq x y z
N MET A 1 21.42 -26.18 -2.52
CA MET A 1 20.30 -25.30 -2.89
C MET A 1 19.84 -24.43 -1.71
N LYS A 2 20.74 -23.68 -1.04
CA LYS A 2 20.36 -22.73 0.03
C LYS A 2 21.02 -21.34 -0.12
N THR A 3 21.88 -21.17 -1.13
CA THR A 3 22.69 -19.94 -1.30
C THR A 3 22.17 -19.03 -2.42
N LEU A 4 21.25 -19.51 -3.26
CA LEU A 4 20.72 -18.75 -4.41
C LEU A 4 19.56 -17.80 -4.07
N ILE A 5 18.98 -17.91 -2.87
CA ILE A 5 17.84 -17.08 -2.46
C ILE A 5 18.31 -15.74 -1.87
N LEU A 6 19.56 -15.63 -1.42
CA LEU A 6 20.06 -14.43 -0.74
C LEU A 6 20.49 -13.28 -1.66
N MET A 7 20.59 -13.49 -2.98
CA MET A 7 20.96 -12.42 -3.92
C MET A 7 19.76 -11.76 -4.62
N GLY A 8 18.55 -12.30 -4.48
CA GLY A 8 17.34 -11.70 -5.07
C GLY A 8 16.86 -10.46 -4.32
N SER A 9 17.23 -10.30 -3.05
CA SER A 9 16.77 -9.23 -2.17
C SER A 9 17.60 -7.95 -2.22
N LEU A 10 18.70 -7.91 -2.98
CA LEU A 10 19.57 -6.72 -3.06
C LEU A 10 19.33 -5.82 -4.28
N LEU A 11 18.58 -6.27 -5.29
CA LEU A 11 18.46 -5.57 -6.57
C LEU A 11 17.28 -4.58 -6.67
N ILE A 12 16.48 -4.39 -5.62
CA ILE A 12 15.37 -3.41 -5.64
C ILE A 12 15.82 -2.02 -5.12
N SER A 13 17.09 -1.83 -4.76
CA SER A 13 17.53 -0.65 -3.99
C SER A 13 18.16 0.51 -4.77
N THR A 14 18.29 0.47 -6.10
CA THR A 14 19.10 1.50 -6.80
C THR A 14 18.52 2.12 -8.07
N THR A 15 17.25 1.88 -8.42
CA THR A 15 16.59 2.78 -9.36
C THR A 15 15.65 3.68 -8.57
N ALA A 16 16.13 4.88 -8.24
CA ALA A 16 15.24 6.02 -8.15
C ALA A 16 14.63 6.18 -9.54
N VAL A 17 13.60 5.38 -9.84
CA VAL A 17 12.68 5.68 -10.91
C VAL A 17 12.02 6.97 -10.42
N GLN A 18 12.56 8.11 -10.85
CA GLN A 18 11.72 9.29 -11.01
C GLN A 18 10.61 8.82 -11.93
N ALA A 19 9.52 8.36 -11.32
CA ALA A 19 8.28 8.15 -12.04
C ALA A 19 8.05 9.46 -12.78
N GLU A 20 7.93 9.40 -14.12
CA GLU A 20 7.51 10.57 -14.87
C GLU A 20 6.26 11.12 -14.17
N GLU A 21 6.04 12.43 -14.20
CA GLU A 21 4.94 13.07 -13.45
C GLU A 21 3.58 12.39 -13.70
N LYS A 22 3.43 11.78 -14.88
CA LYS A 22 2.28 10.98 -15.33
C LYS A 22 2.09 9.63 -14.60
N ASP A 23 3.14 9.08 -14.01
CA ASP A 23 3.17 7.78 -13.34
C ASP A 23 3.04 7.88 -11.82
N LYS A 24 3.14 9.10 -11.26
CA LYS A 24 3.01 9.32 -9.81
C LYS A 24 1.66 8.83 -9.27
N GLY A 25 0.56 9.17 -9.94
CA GLY A 25 -0.78 8.71 -9.52
C GLY A 25 -0.88 7.18 -9.48
N PHE A 26 -0.36 6.48 -10.49
CA PHE A 26 -0.30 5.02 -10.53
C PHE A 26 0.59 4.43 -9.43
N TYR A 27 1.73 5.07 -9.15
CA TYR A 27 2.63 4.67 -8.09
C TYR A 27 1.96 4.73 -6.71
N TYR A 28 1.31 5.85 -6.39
CA TYR A 28 0.63 6.02 -5.10
C TYR A 28 -0.61 5.13 -4.99
N TYR A 29 -1.37 4.97 -6.08
CA TYR A 29 -2.46 4.00 -6.15
C TYR A 29 -1.98 2.59 -5.81
N GLY A 30 -0.95 2.12 -6.53
CA GLY A 30 -0.40 0.78 -6.34
C GLY A 30 0.19 0.58 -4.95
N SER A 31 0.78 1.62 -4.37
CA SER A 31 1.34 1.59 -3.01
C SER A 31 0.27 1.36 -1.95
N ILE A 32 -0.83 2.12 -2.00
CA ILE A 32 -1.93 1.99 -1.05
C ILE A 32 -2.69 0.68 -1.25
N TYR A 33 -3.07 0.37 -2.49
CA TYR A 33 -3.82 -0.84 -2.80
C TYR A 33 -3.00 -2.10 -2.43
N GLY A 34 -1.70 -2.11 -2.76
CA GLY A 34 -0.81 -3.22 -2.44
C GLY A 34 -0.55 -3.37 -0.93
N ALA A 35 -0.37 -2.27 -0.21
CA ALA A 35 -0.25 -2.29 1.25
C ALA A 35 -1.52 -2.83 1.91
N GLY A 36 -2.69 -2.34 1.48
CA GLY A 36 -3.98 -2.82 1.97
C GLY A 36 -4.22 -4.30 1.63
N SER A 37 -3.87 -4.77 0.44
CA SER A 37 -3.96 -6.21 0.10
C SER A 37 -3.05 -7.06 0.99
N THR A 38 -1.82 -6.60 1.25
CA THR A 38 -0.85 -7.29 2.10
C THR A 38 -1.32 -7.38 3.55
N LEU A 39 -1.78 -6.27 4.13
CA LEU A 39 -2.29 -6.23 5.51
C LEU A 39 -3.51 -7.13 5.68
N CYS A 40 -4.41 -7.11 4.71
CA CYS A 40 -5.59 -7.96 4.65
C CYS A 40 -5.23 -9.46 4.63
N ALA A 41 -4.24 -9.85 3.82
CA ALA A 41 -3.71 -11.22 3.85
C ALA A 41 -3.11 -11.59 5.21
N LEU A 42 -2.36 -10.67 5.84
CA LEU A 42 -1.77 -10.91 7.17
C LEU A 42 -2.82 -11.07 8.27
N VAL A 43 -3.94 -10.33 8.20
CA VAL A 43 -5.08 -10.51 9.12
C VAL A 43 -5.74 -11.88 8.88
N ASN A 44 -6.01 -12.23 7.63
CA ASN A 44 -6.61 -13.52 7.27
C ASN A 44 -5.75 -14.72 7.70
N ASP A 45 -4.42 -14.57 7.69
CA ASP A 45 -3.46 -15.56 8.18
C ASP A 45 -3.25 -15.53 9.71
N GLY A 46 -3.98 -14.67 10.43
CA GLY A 46 -3.88 -14.51 11.88
C GLY A 46 -2.52 -14.02 12.36
N LYS A 47 -1.79 -13.28 11.52
CA LYS A 47 -0.46 -12.73 11.85
C LYS A 47 -0.53 -11.38 12.54
N ILE A 48 -1.58 -10.62 12.26
CA ILE A 48 -1.87 -9.31 12.85
C ILE A 48 -3.36 -9.20 13.15
N GLU A 49 -3.71 -8.31 14.08
CA GLU A 49 -5.11 -8.01 14.40
C GLU A 49 -5.75 -7.11 13.35
N LYS A 50 -7.07 -7.27 13.14
CA LYS A 50 -7.88 -6.41 12.27
C LYS A 50 -7.67 -4.93 12.60
N ASP A 51 -7.82 -4.56 13.87
CA ASP A 51 -7.77 -3.17 14.33
C ASP A 51 -6.42 -2.52 14.01
N TYR A 52 -5.33 -3.29 14.05
CA TYR A 52 -4.01 -2.82 13.67
C TYR A 52 -3.94 -2.53 12.16
N ALA A 53 -4.41 -3.45 11.32
CA ALA A 53 -4.42 -3.27 9.87
C ALA A 53 -5.27 -2.07 9.44
N SER A 54 -6.50 -1.95 9.97
CA SER A 54 -7.40 -0.84 9.70
C SER A 54 -6.79 0.49 10.11
N LYS A 55 -6.30 0.57 11.36
CA LYS A 55 -5.69 1.79 11.86
C LYS A 55 -4.46 2.18 11.06
N PHE A 56 -3.54 1.26 10.81
CA PHE A 56 -2.31 1.53 10.07
C PHE A 56 -2.61 2.11 8.68
N LEU A 57 -3.50 1.47 7.91
CA LEU A 57 -3.78 1.92 6.55
C LEU A 57 -4.47 3.30 6.56
N SER A 58 -5.42 3.51 7.48
CA SER A 58 -6.08 4.81 7.64
C SER A 58 -5.12 5.94 8.04
N ASP A 59 -4.17 5.66 8.94
CA ASP A 59 -3.15 6.63 9.38
C ASP A 59 -2.20 7.00 8.23
N VAL A 60 -1.83 6.04 7.37
CA VAL A 60 -1.02 6.29 6.17
C VAL A 60 -1.75 7.17 5.17
N VAL A 61 -3.03 6.88 4.89
CA VAL A 61 -3.85 7.72 3.98
C VAL A 61 -4.00 9.13 4.55
N LYS A 62 -4.24 9.26 5.85
CA LYS A 62 -4.32 10.56 6.52
C LYS A 62 -3.00 11.32 6.47
N MET A 63 -1.87 10.64 6.67
CA MET A 63 -0.56 11.27 6.55
C MET A 63 -0.36 11.85 5.15
N PHE A 64 -0.83 11.16 4.11
CA PHE A 64 -0.79 11.68 2.74
C PHE A 64 -1.81 12.79 2.47
N SER A 65 -2.96 12.82 3.14
CA SER A 65 -3.93 13.93 3.01
C SER A 65 -3.43 15.23 3.62
N ASP A 66 -2.55 15.13 4.61
CA ASP A 66 -2.00 16.28 5.33
C ASP A 66 -0.74 16.85 4.63
N ASP A 67 -0.27 16.20 3.56
CA ASP A 67 0.92 16.60 2.78
C ASP A 67 0.54 17.34 1.49
N GLN A 68 0.74 18.66 1.49
CA GLN A 68 0.44 19.53 0.36
C GLN A 68 1.23 19.19 -0.91
N GLU A 69 2.38 18.50 -0.81
CA GLU A 69 3.12 18.05 -1.99
C GLU A 69 2.41 16.92 -2.75
N LEU A 70 1.39 16.32 -2.14
CA LEU A 70 0.63 15.20 -2.68
C LEU A 70 -0.80 15.57 -3.12
N ASP A 71 -1.19 16.85 -3.05
CA ASP A 71 -2.55 17.30 -3.40
C ASP A 71 -3.00 16.85 -4.80
N ASP A 72 -2.07 16.82 -5.77
CA ASP A 72 -2.32 16.42 -7.15
C ASP A 72 -2.52 14.90 -7.33
N VAL A 73 -1.93 14.10 -6.44
CA VAL A 73 -2.01 12.63 -6.47
C VAL A 73 -2.96 12.04 -5.43
N PHE A 74 -3.42 12.84 -4.45
CA PHE A 74 -4.31 12.39 -3.38
C PHE A 74 -5.59 11.70 -3.89
N PRO A 75 -6.23 12.13 -4.99
CA PRO A 75 -7.39 11.42 -5.54
C PRO A 75 -7.09 9.95 -5.92
N TYR A 76 -5.85 9.62 -6.31
CA TYR A 76 -5.46 8.24 -6.60
C TYR A 76 -5.24 7.42 -5.33
N ILE A 77 -4.73 8.05 -4.27
CA ILE A 77 -4.57 7.47 -2.92
C ILE A 77 -5.95 7.14 -2.34
N GLU A 78 -6.88 8.11 -2.41
CA GLU A 78 -8.26 7.95 -1.96
C GLU A 78 -8.97 6.85 -2.74
N ASN A 79 -8.85 6.83 -4.08
CA ASN A 79 -9.42 5.78 -4.91
C ASN A 79 -8.87 4.39 -4.58
N ALA A 80 -7.56 4.27 -4.36
CA ALA A 80 -6.94 3.01 -3.95
C ALA A 80 -7.45 2.54 -2.59
N TYR A 81 -7.57 3.45 -1.63
CA TYR A 81 -8.10 3.16 -0.29
C TYR A 81 -9.55 2.68 -0.38
N GLU A 82 -10.42 3.41 -1.08
CA GLU A 82 -11.81 2.98 -1.30
C GLU A 82 -11.92 1.66 -2.05
N GLY A 83 -11.04 1.42 -3.02
CA GLY A 83 -11.02 0.17 -3.77
C GLY A 83 -10.71 -1.01 -2.86
N ILE A 84 -9.63 -0.91 -2.09
CA ILE A 84 -9.17 -2.01 -1.24
C ILE A 84 -10.11 -2.28 -0.06
N THR A 85 -10.81 -1.26 0.47
CA THR A 85 -11.82 -1.47 1.54
C THR A 85 -13.07 -2.21 1.05
N LYS A 86 -13.34 -2.19 -0.26
CA LYS A 86 -14.48 -2.88 -0.89
C LYS A 86 -14.12 -4.24 -1.47
N GLU A 87 -12.85 -4.64 -1.44
CA GLU A 87 -12.40 -5.94 -1.96
C GLU A 87 -12.94 -7.09 -1.11
N THR A 88 -13.51 -8.12 -1.77
CA THR A 88 -14.12 -9.28 -1.09
C THR A 88 -13.15 -9.98 -0.13
N GLN A 89 -11.87 -10.06 -0.49
CA GLN A 89 -10.85 -10.69 0.35
C GLN A 89 -10.56 -9.91 1.65
N CYS A 90 -10.98 -8.64 1.73
CA CYS A 90 -10.77 -7.72 2.85
C CYS A 90 -12.07 -7.30 3.53
N GLU A 91 -13.18 -7.98 3.23
CA GLU A 91 -14.48 -7.73 3.84
C GLU A 91 -14.37 -7.79 5.36
N GLY A 92 -14.86 -6.75 6.02
CA GLY A 92 -14.82 -6.72 7.48
C GLY A 92 -13.45 -6.42 8.05
N ILE A 93 -12.43 -6.03 7.27
CA ILE A 93 -11.09 -5.67 7.79
C ILE A 93 -10.92 -4.15 7.90
N TYR A 94 -11.36 -3.38 6.90
CA TYR A 94 -11.13 -1.93 6.80
C TYR A 94 -12.35 -1.06 7.14
N ASP A 95 -13.37 -1.67 7.75
CA ASP A 95 -14.60 -1.02 8.21
C ASP A 95 -14.40 -0.07 9.40
#